data_AF-A0A963CSI1-F1
#
_entry.id   AF-A0A963CSI1-F1
#
_cell.length_a   1.000
_cell.length_b   1.000
_cell.length_c   1.000
_cell.angle_alpha   90.00
_cell.angle_beta   90.00
_cell.angle_gamma   90.00
#
_symmetry.space_group_name_H-M   'P 1'
#
loop_
_entity.id
_entity.type
_entity.pdbx_description
1 polymer ?
#
loop_
_entity_poly.entity_id
_entity_poly.type
_entity_poly.pdbx_seq_one_letter_code
_entity_poly.pdbx_strand_id
1 'polypeptide(L)' 'MQPKIVKLDEYLVVDEPFYQAGGDEVEIFESSYRNGLPVLLKGPTGCGKTRFMEYMAWRLQRPLIT' A
#
# COMPACT_ATOMS: atom_id res chain seq x y z
N MET A 1 14.81 -26.12 2.50
CA MET A 1 13.69 -25.25 2.08
C MET A 1 14.13 -24.54 0.81
N GLN A 2 13.50 -24.82 -0.33
CA GLN A 2 13.88 -24.17 -1.60
C GLN A 2 13.38 -22.71 -1.59
N PRO A 3 14.15 -21.74 -2.09
CA PRO A 3 13.69 -20.36 -2.18
C PRO A 3 12.51 -20.27 -3.16
N LYS A 4 11.39 -19.72 -2.70
CA LYS A 4 10.26 -19.38 -3.57
C LYS A 4 10.66 -18.12 -4.33
N ILE A 5 10.85 -18.22 -5.64
CA ILE A 5 11.03 -17.04 -6.49
C ILE A 5 9.68 -16.31 -6.53
N VAL A 6 9.62 -15.11 -5.97
CA VAL A 6 8.42 -14.27 -6.01
C VAL A 6 8.48 -13.44 -7.30
N LYS A 7 7.51 -13.66 -8.20
CA LYS A 7 7.32 -12.81 -9.37
C LYS A 7 6.59 -11.54 -8.95
N LEU A 8 7.31 -10.44 -8.80
CA LEU A 8 6.75 -9.19 -8.28
C LEU A 8 5.64 -8.60 -9.16
N ASP A 9 5.71 -8.84 -10.47
CA ASP A 9 4.73 -8.31 -11.43
C ASP A 9 3.31 -8.86 -11.17
N GLU A 10 3.19 -10.05 -10.59
CA GLU A 10 1.90 -10.66 -10.23
C GLU A 10 1.23 -9.95 -9.04
N TYR A 11 1.96 -9.10 -8.31
CA TYR A 11 1.50 -8.36 -7.13
C TYR A 11 1.33 -6.86 -7.38
N LEU A 12 1.48 -6.41 -8.64
CA LEU A 12 1.21 -5.03 -9.00
C LEU A 12 -0.30 -4.76 -9.02
N VAL A 13 -0.72 -3.68 -8.37
CA VAL A 13 -2.08 -3.15 -8.49
C VAL A 13 -2.10 -2.26 -9.73
N VAL A 14 -2.70 -2.77 -10.81
CA VAL A 14 -2.67 -2.12 -12.13
C VAL A 14 -3.75 -1.04 -12.24
N ASP A 15 -4.98 -1.37 -11.87
CA ASP A 15 -6.11 -0.44 -11.92
C ASP A 15 -6.17 0.43 -10.67
N GLU A 16 -6.55 1.70 -10.83
CA GLU A 16 -6.73 2.61 -9.70
C GLU A 16 -7.86 2.10 -8.78
N PRO A 17 -7.56 1.69 -7.54
CA PRO A 17 -8.60 1.28 -6.61
C PRO A 17 -9.27 2.51 -6.03
N PHE A 18 -10.61 2.48 -5.93
CA PHE A 18 -11.33 3.56 -5.27
C PHE A 18 -10.91 3.68 -3.81
N TYR A 19 -10.38 4.84 -3.44
CA TYR A 19 -10.06 5.23 -2.08
C TYR A 19 -10.41 6.69 -1.85
N GLN A 20 -11.17 6.95 -0.79
CA GLN A 20 -11.52 8.30 -0.36
C GLN A 20 -10.64 8.67 0.83
N ALA A 21 -9.77 9.67 0.66
CA ALA A 21 -8.97 10.20 1.75
C ALA A 21 -9.88 10.90 2.79
N GLY A 22 -9.64 10.61 4.07
CA GLY A 22 -10.27 11.24 5.22
C GLY A 22 -9.44 12.39 5.83
N GLY A 23 -8.17 12.50 5.45
CA GLY A 23 -7.25 13.55 5.86
C GLY A 23 -5.94 13.49 5.05
N ASP A 24 -4.82 13.74 5.72
CA ASP A 24 -3.50 13.88 5.07
C ASP A 24 -2.74 12.55 4.92
N GLU A 25 -3.39 11.40 5.13
CA GLU A 25 -2.73 10.09 5.18
C GLU A 25 -1.97 9.72 3.89
N VAL A 26 -2.44 10.17 2.72
CA VAL A 26 -1.76 9.94 1.44
C VAL A 26 -0.41 10.67 1.43
N GLU A 27 -0.40 11.95 1.77
CA GLU A 27 0.82 12.77 1.79
C GLU A 27 1.82 12.28 2.84
N ILE A 28 1.33 11.95 4.04
CA ILE A 28 2.16 11.41 5.13
C ILE A 28 2.79 10.08 4.71
N PHE A 29 2.02 9.21 4.05
CA PHE A 29 2.55 7.92 3.58
C PHE A 29 3.57 8.10 2.46
N GLU A 30 3.33 8.98 1.48
CA GLU A 30 4.31 9.29 0.43
C GLU A 30 5.62 9.85 1.01
N SER A 31 5.52 10.73 2.00
CA SER A 31 6.70 11.25 2.71
C SER A 31 7.45 10.13 3.45
N SER A 32 6.73 9.27 4.17
CA SER A 32 7.31 8.14 4.89
C SER A 32 8.00 7.16 3.94
N TYR A 33 7.36 6.85 2.80
CA TYR A 33 7.93 6.00 1.76
C TYR A 33 9.22 6.59 1.16
N ARG A 34 9.23 7.88 0.82
CA ARG A 34 10.43 8.58 0.30
C ARG A 34 11.59 8.56 1.28
N ASN A 35 11.31 8.57 2.58
CA ASN A 35 12.32 8.55 3.64
C ASN A 35 12.64 7.13 4.15
N GLY A 36 12.04 6.07 3.59
CA GLY A 36 12.26 4.70 4.01
C GLY A 36 11.78 4.40 5.43
N LEU A 37 10.78 5.14 5.92
CA LEU A 37 10.25 4.98 7.27
C LEU A 37 9.15 3.89 7.31
N PRO A 38 9.20 2.96 8.27
CA PRO A 38 8.10 2.02 8.50
C PRO A 38 6.81 2.74 8.92
N VAL A 39 5.67 2.31 8.37
CA VAL A 39 4.35 2.86 8.70
C VAL A 39 3.48 1.79 9.36
N LEU A 40 2.84 2.14 10.48
CA LEU A 40 1.82 1.32 11.15
C LEU A 40 0.44 1.92 10.92
N LEU A 41 -0.44 1.17 10.25
CA LEU A 41 -1.83 1.57 10.06
C LEU A 41 -2.71 1.09 11.23
N LYS A 42 -3.29 2.03 11.98
CA LYS A 42 -4.20 1.75 13.09
C LYS A 42 -5.64 2.13 12.76
N GLY A 43 -6.60 1.37 13.28
CA GLY A 43 -8.04 1.66 13.16
C GLY A 43 -8.89 0.40 13.32
N PRO A 44 -10.20 0.52 13.54
CA PRO A 44 -11.10 -0.62 13.71
C PRO A 44 -11.21 -1.45 12.41
N THR A 45 -11.78 -2.65 12.50
CA THR A 45 -12.07 -3.47 11.31
C THR A 45 -13.04 -2.72 10.38
N GLY A 46 -12.85 -2.84 9.06
CA GLY A 46 -13.72 -2.22 8.06
C GLY A 46 -13.49 -0.73 7.78
N CYS A 47 -12.50 -0.08 8.43
CA CYS A 47 -12.23 1.35 8.22
C CYS A 47 -11.37 1.69 6.98
N GLY A 48 -11.16 0.74 6.06
CA GLY A 48 -10.47 1.01 4.79
C GLY A 48 -8.93 0.89 4.80
N LYS A 49 -8.28 0.39 5.86
CA LYS A 49 -6.80 0.24 5.91
C LYS A 49 -6.23 -0.58 4.74
N THR A 50 -6.85 -1.71 4.41
CA THR A 50 -6.40 -2.55 3.29
C THR A 50 -6.56 -1.81 1.96
N ARG A 51 -7.72 -1.15 1.76
CA ARG A 51 -7.98 -0.34 0.56
C ARG A 51 -7.00 0.82 0.43
N PHE A 52 -6.62 1.46 1.53
CA PHE A 52 -5.57 2.48 1.55
C PHE A 52 -4.23 1.92 1.08
N MET A 53 -3.82 0.73 1.54
CA MET A 53 -2.59 0.10 1.09
C MET A 53 -2.63 -0.27 -0.40
N GLU A 54 -3.75 -0.77 -0.90
CA GLU A 54 -3.96 -1.01 -2.34
C GLU A 54 -3.81 0.29 -3.14
N TYR A 55 -4.42 1.38 -2.68
CA TYR A 55 -4.32 2.70 -3.31
C TYR A 55 -2.90 3.24 -3.32
N MET A 56 -2.17 3.16 -2.20
CA MET A 56 -0.78 3.61 -2.14
C MET A 56 0.15 2.71 -2.97
N ALA A 57 -0.10 1.41 -3.04
CA ALA A 57 0.66 0.49 -3.88
C ALA A 57 0.49 0.80 -5.37
N TRP A 58 -0.75 1.00 -5.83
CA TRP A 58 -1.05 1.49 -7.18
C TRP A 58 -0.37 2.83 -7.44
N ARG A 59 -0.58 3.81 -6.57
CA ARG A 59 -0.08 5.18 -6.75
C ARG A 59 1.45 5.26 -6.80
N LEU A 60 2.14 4.45 -6.01
CA LEU A 60 3.61 4.37 -5.98
C LEU A 60 4.19 3.41 -7.02
N GLN A 61 3.32 2.69 -7.78
CA GLN A 61 3.71 1.65 -8.73
C GLN A 61 4.60 0.59 -8.08
N ARG A 62 4.15 0.07 -6.92
CA ARG A 62 4.87 -0.93 -6.15
C ARG A 62 4.03 -2.19 -5.96
N PRO A 63 4.67 -3.38 -5.96
CA PRO A 63 3.97 -4.62 -5.65
C PRO A 63 3.48 -4.59 -4.19
N LEU A 64 2.26 -5.05 -3.97
CA LEU A 64 1.67 -5.21 -2.63
C LEU A 64 1.70 -6.68 -2.23
N ILE A 65 2.50 -7.01 -1.21
CA ILE A 65 2.59 -8.36 -0.65
C ILE A 65 1.84 -8.37 0.69
N THR A 66 0.90 -9.30 0.85
CA THR A 66 0.01 -9.43 2.03
C THR A 66 0.14 -10.78 2.70
#